data_AF-A0A2H0E0H9-F1
#
_entry.id   AF-A0A2H0E0H9-F1
#
_cell.length_a   1.000
_cell.length_b   1.000
_cell.length_c   1.000
_cell.angle_alpha   90.00
_cell.angle_beta   90.00
_cell.angle_gamma   90.00
#
_symmetry.space_group_name_H-M   'P 1'
#
loop_
_entity.id
_entity.type
_entity.pdbx_description
1 polymer ?
#
loop_
_entity_poly.entity_id
_entity_poly.type
_entity_poly.pdbx_seq_one_letter_code
_entity_poly.pdbx_strand_id
1 'polypeptide(L)'
;MKSSGVFPYKSDAKGNFFPVISVSIKAGKAKKTFSALVDSGATVSIFRAEVADVLRVKLESGKEIYLGGVGGHIKGYLHRLKIEIAGRKFT
;
A
#
# COMPACT_ATOMS: atom_id res chain seq x y z
N MET A 1 14.39 -18.05 9.28
CA MET A 1 13.62 -17.41 10.37
C MET A 1 12.16 -17.34 9.96
N LYS A 2 11.23 -17.91 10.74
CA LYS A 2 9.80 -17.70 10.56
C LYS A 2 9.50 -16.24 10.88
N SER A 3 9.10 -15.47 9.87
CA SER A 3 8.64 -14.10 10.09
C SER A 3 7.39 -14.15 10.96
N SER A 4 7.46 -13.65 12.20
CA SER A 4 6.24 -13.46 13.00
C SER A 4 5.33 -12.49 12.23
N GLY A 5 4.03 -12.76 12.23
CA GLY A 5 3.02 -11.84 11.66
C GLY A 5 2.72 -10.67 12.59
N VAL A 6 3.63 -10.37 13.53
CA VAL A 6 3.46 -9.35 14.56
C VAL A 6 4.40 -8.19 14.23
N PHE A 7 3.83 -6.99 14.17
CA PHE A 7 4.57 -5.77 13.85
C PHE A 7 4.40 -4.78 15.00
N PRO A 8 5.50 -4.22 15.54
CA PRO A 8 5.39 -3.13 16.50
C PRO A 8 4.83 -1.89 15.81
N TYR A 9 4.06 -1.10 16.57
CA TYR A 9 3.62 0.20 16.09
C TYR A 9 4.83 1.12 15.91
N LYS A 10 4.77 2.00 14.91
CA LYS A 10 5.80 3.01 14.67
C LYS A 10 5.36 4.34 15.27
N SER A 11 6.26 5.02 15.95
CA SER A 11 6.02 6.36 16.48
C SER A 11 6.35 7.44 15.45
N ASP A 12 5.57 8.51 15.41
CA ASP A 12 5.97 9.75 14.74
C ASP A 12 6.91 10.60 15.63
N ALA A 13 7.35 11.76 15.13
CA ALA A 13 8.19 12.69 15.88
C ALA A 13 7.52 13.30 17.14
N LYS A 14 6.19 13.18 17.26
CA LYS A 14 5.40 13.65 18.39
C LYS A 14 5.11 12.54 19.40
N GLY A 15 5.56 11.31 19.15
CA GLY A 15 5.32 10.14 20.00
C GLY A 15 3.97 9.45 19.78
N ASN A 16 3.21 9.81 18.73
CA ASN A 16 1.97 9.11 18.40
C ASN A 16 2.28 7.78 17.70
N PHE A 17 1.58 6.71 18.06
CA PHE A 17 1.82 5.36 17.54
C PHE A 17 0.84 5.00 16.42
N PHE A 18 1.37 4.44 15.33
CA PHE A 18 0.61 4.03 14.16
C PHE A 18 0.92 2.57 13.74
N PRO A 19 -0.08 1.81 13.28
CA PRO A 19 0.10 0.46 12.78
C PRO A 19 0.70 0.48 11.36
N VAL A 20 1.98 0.83 11.24
CA VAL A 20 2.67 0.97 9.95
C VAL A 20 3.62 -0.20 9.71
N ILE A 21 3.42 -0.90 8.59
CA ILE A 21 4.23 -2.06 8.20
C ILE A 21 5.04 -1.78 6.93
N SER A 22 6.10 -2.55 6.72
CA SER A 22 6.83 -2.56 5.45
C SER A 22 6.14 -3.51 4.46
N VAL A 23 5.81 -3.00 3.28
CA VAL A 23 5.18 -3.77 2.19
C VAL A 23 6.05 -3.68 0.95
N SER A 24 6.48 -4.82 0.43
CA SER A 24 7.18 -4.91 -0.85
C SER A 24 6.13 -5.06 -1.97
N ILE A 25 6.12 -4.17 -2.94
CA ILE A 25 5.23 -4.24 -4.11
C ILE A 25 6.07 -4.58 -5.34
N LYS A 26 5.60 -5.54 -6.14
CA LYS A 26 6.23 -5.97 -7.39
C LYS A 26 5.32 -5.69 -8.59
N ALA A 27 5.85 -4.94 -9.56
CA ALA A 27 5.24 -4.65 -10.84
C ALA A 27 6.24 -4.94 -11.96
N GLY A 28 5.97 -5.96 -12.79
CA GLY A 28 6.90 -6.42 -13.82
C GLY A 28 8.30 -6.73 -13.25
N LYS A 29 9.31 -5.99 -13.71
CA LYS A 29 10.71 -6.08 -13.24
C LYS A 29 11.00 -5.21 -12.02
N ALA A 30 10.13 -4.26 -11.67
CA ALA A 30 10.32 -3.40 -10.51
C ALA A 30 9.83 -4.09 -9.23
N LYS A 31 10.63 -4.03 -8.16
CA LYS A 31 10.24 -4.37 -6.78
C LYS A 31 10.73 -3.27 -5.86
N LYS A 32 9.84 -2.66 -5.08
CA LYS A 32 10.16 -1.59 -4.12
C LYS A 32 9.38 -1.79 -2.83
N THR A 33 9.98 -1.35 -1.72
CA THR A 33 9.41 -1.46 -0.38
C THR A 33 8.93 -0.11 0.08
N PHE A 34 7.70 -0.06 0.59
CA PHE A 34 7.05 1.15 1.09
C PHE A 34 6.62 0.93 2.55
N SER A 35 6.48 2.02 3.29
CA SER A 35 5.76 2.00 4.56
C SER A 35 4.27 2.23 4.29
N ALA A 36 3.41 1.37 4.81
CA ALA A 36 1.96 1.44 4.64
C ALA A 36 1.25 1.36 5.99
N LEU A 37 0.22 2.18 6.17
CA LEU A 37 -0.69 2.09 7.31
C LEU A 37 -1.62 0.88 7.13
N VAL A 38 -1.78 0.07 8.18
CA VAL A 38 -2.79 -0.98 8.23
C VAL A 38 -4.11 -0.36 8.67
N ASP A 39 -5.07 -0.32 7.76
CA ASP A 39 -6.37 0.31 7.97
C ASP A 39 -7.50 -0.69 7.66
N SER A 40 -8.21 -1.13 8.70
CA SER A 40 -9.35 -2.04 8.57
C SER A 40 -10.62 -1.36 8.03
N GLY A 41 -10.64 -0.01 7.98
CA GLY A 41 -11.75 0.77 7.42
C GLY A 41 -11.69 0.89 5.90
N ALA A 42 -10.59 0.48 5.26
CA ALA A 42 -10.41 0.55 3.81
C ALA A 42 -10.74 -0.78 3.13
N THR A 43 -11.59 -0.75 2.10
CA THR A 43 -11.95 -1.94 1.29
C THR A 43 -10.90 -2.30 0.24
N VAL A 44 -10.01 -1.36 -0.09
CA VAL A 44 -8.90 -1.53 -1.03
C VAL A 44 -7.65 -0.84 -0.48
N SER A 45 -6.46 -1.36 -0.81
CA SER A 45 -5.21 -0.68 -0.49
C SER A 45 -5.01 0.54 -1.40
N ILE A 46 -4.79 1.71 -0.80
CA ILE A 46 -4.62 2.97 -1.52
C ILE A 46 -3.18 3.45 -1.35
N PHE A 47 -2.56 3.82 -2.46
CA PHE A 47 -1.25 4.44 -2.51
C PHE A 47 -1.35 5.75 -3.29
N ARG A 48 -0.47 6.71 -2.97
CA ARG A 48 -0.38 7.96 -3.74
C ARG A 48 0.15 7.69 -5.16
N ALA A 49 -0.18 8.57 -6.10
CA ALA A 49 0.14 8.39 -7.52
C ALA A 49 1.64 8.19 -7.78
N GLU A 50 2.52 8.82 -7.00
CA GLU A 50 3.97 8.73 -7.12
C GLU A 50 4.50 7.30 -6.90
N VAL A 51 3.74 6.43 -6.23
CA VAL A 51 4.08 5.01 -6.10
C VAL A 51 4.01 4.31 -7.46
N ALA A 52 3.07 4.70 -8.32
CA ALA A 52 2.98 4.16 -9.68
C ALA A 52 4.22 4.53 -10.51
N ASP A 53 4.70 5.77 -10.40
CA ASP A 53 5.92 6.24 -11.07
C ASP A 53 7.15 5.45 -10.63
N VAL A 54 7.33 5.29 -9.32
CA VAL A 54 8.44 4.51 -8.73
C VAL A 54 8.42 3.05 -9.18
N LEU A 55 7.22 2.47 -9.34
CA LEU A 55 7.03 1.10 -9.81
C LEU A 55 7.03 0.98 -11.34
N ARG A 56 7.09 2.08 -12.08
CA ARG A 56 6.94 2.15 -13.54
C ARG A 56 5.63 1.51 -14.02
N VAL A 57 4.55 1.75 -13.29
CA VAL A 57 3.18 1.38 -13.65
C VAL A 57 2.52 2.59 -14.27
N LYS A 58 1.89 2.43 -15.45
CA LYS A 58 1.04 3.48 -16.00
C LYS A 58 -0.21 3.60 -15.13
N LEU A 59 -0.38 4.69 -14.39
CA LEU A 59 -1.47 4.86 -13.43
C LEU A 59 -2.84 4.62 -14.08
N GLU A 60 -3.06 5.20 -15.26
CA GLU A 60 -4.35 5.19 -15.96
C GLU A 60 -4.65 3.87 -16.66
N SER A 61 -3.73 2.90 -16.70
CA SER A 61 -4.03 1.57 -17.24
C SER A 61 -4.82 0.69 -16.27
N GLY A 62 -5.01 1.16 -15.03
CA GLY A 62 -5.84 0.48 -14.03
C GLY A 62 -7.33 0.70 -14.29
N LYS A 63 -8.17 -0.06 -13.59
CA LYS A 63 -9.62 0.17 -13.64
C LYS A 63 -9.94 1.48 -12.93
N GLU A 64 -10.51 2.45 -13.64
CA GLU A 64 -11.00 3.69 -13.02
C GLU A 64 -12.06 3.37 -11.95
N ILE A 65 -11.87 3.94 -10.76
CA ILE A 65 -12.78 3.83 -9.62
C ILE A 65 -12.91 5.18 -8.92
N TYR A 66 -14.03 5.38 -8.23
CA TYR A 66 -14.24 6.54 -7.36
C TYR A 66 -14.21 6.04 -5.91
N LEU A 67 -13.21 6.50 -5.17
CA LEU A 67 -13.02 6.16 -3.75
C LEU A 67 -13.79 7.18 -2.91
N GLY A 68 -14.74 6.70 -2.11
CA GLY A 68 -15.45 7.52 -1.13
C GLY A 68 -14.69 7.63 0.19
N GLY A 69 -14.74 8.80 0.81
CA GLY A 69 -14.19 9.06 2.14
C GLY A 69 -14.94 10.20 2.84
N VAL A 70 -14.48 10.58 4.03
CA VAL A 70 -15.13 11.60 4.87
C VAL A 70 -15.30 12.94 4.14
N GLY A 71 -14.35 13.29 3.27
CA GLY A 71 -14.36 14.55 2.51
C GLY A 71 -15.00 14.49 1.12
N GLY A 72 -15.64 13.37 0.74
CA GLY A 72 -16.24 13.19 -0.59
C GLY A 72 -15.57 12.09 -1.41
N HIS A 73 -15.49 12.27 -2.73
CA HIS A 73 -15.01 11.24 -3.66
C HIS A 73 -13.71 11.68 -4.36
N ILE A 74 -12.77 10.74 -4.50
CA ILE A 74 -11.52 10.93 -5.23
C ILE A 74 -11.45 9.91 -6.37
N LYS A 75 -11.07 10.38 -7.55
CA LYS A 75 -10.79 9.52 -8.71
C LYS A 75 -9.50 8.73 -8.47
N GLY A 76 -9.55 7.42 -8.66
CA GLY A 76 -8.42 6.52 -8.54
C GLY A 76 -8.39 5.45 -9.62
N TYR A 77 -7.29 4.69 -9.67
CA TYR A 77 -7.09 3.61 -10.63
C TYR A 77 -6.68 2.33 -9.90
N LEU A 78 -7.49 1.29 -10.01
CA LEU A 78 -7.28 0.01 -9.34
C LEU A 78 -6.36 -0.89 -10.18
N HIS A 79 -5.27 -1.32 -9.57
CA HIS A 79 -4.29 -2.24 -10.14
C HIS A 79 -4.21 -3.53 -9.33
N ARG A 80 -4.09 -4.69 -10.00
CA ARG A 80 -3.75 -5.96 -9.34
C ARG A 80 -2.24 -6.15 -9.39
N LEU A 81 -1.59 -6.06 -8.24
CA LEU A 81 -0.14 -6.16 -8.11
C LEU A 81 0.24 -7.20 -7.07
N LYS A 82 1.39 -7.84 -7.26
CA LYS A 82 1.92 -8.79 -6.28
C LYS A 82 2.54 -8.01 -5.13
N ILE A 83 2.15 -8.35 -3.91
CA ILE A 83 2.75 -7.77 -2.70
C ILE A 83 3.42 -8.86 -1.86
N GLU A 84 4.39 -8.44 -1.07
CA GLU A 84 5.11 -9.28 -0.12
C GLU A 84 5.19 -8.58 1.23
N ILE A 85 4.73 -9.27 2.26
CA ILE A 85 4.68 -8.81 3.65
C ILE A 85 5.23 -9.94 4.51
N ALA A 86 6.22 -9.67 5.36
CA ALA A 86 6.76 -10.70 6.27
C ALA A 86 7.18 -12.01 5.53
N GLY A 87 7.75 -11.89 4.33
CA GLY A 87 8.13 -13.01 3.48
C GLY A 87 6.97 -13.80 2.86
N ARG A 88 5.71 -13.42 3.12
CA ARG A 88 4.50 -13.99 2.52
C ARG A 88 4.10 -13.17 1.30
N LYS A 89 3.69 -13.85 0.23
CA LYS A 89 3.30 -13.23 -1.04
C LYS A 89 1.80 -13.30 -1.26
N PHE A 90 1.22 -12.24 -1.80
CA PHE A 90 -0.20 -12.09 -2.11
C PHE A 90 -0.37 -11.53 -3.52
N THR A 91 -1.51 -11.79 -4.17
CA THR A 91 -1.84 -11.35 -5.55
C THR A 91 -3.26 -10.79 -5.62
#